data_AF-A0A523RFJ3-F1
#
_entry.id   AF-A0A523RFJ3-F1
#
_cell.length_a   1.000
_cell.length_b   1.000
_cell.length_c   1.000
_cell.angle_alpha   90.00
_cell.angle_beta   90.00
_cell.angle_gamma   90.00
#
_symmetry.space_group_name_H-M   'P 1'
#
loop_
_entity.id
_entity.type
_entity.pdbx_description
1 polymer ?
#
loop_
_entity_poly.entity_id
_entity_poly.type
_entity_poly.pdbx_seq_one_letter_code
_entity_poly.pdbx_strand_id
1 'polypeptide(L)'
;MSSQQKQYKLGIFYGPDPDTVMLAQKFVGNLINDDDFCKACELLEKDVKCDKCREHLGNFSSSIYFYDLIGENLPDFIEDPEDYLPKNLPQVDFLLVVGIHQDLLSGFPEYLKDKNIKAIIIPIENPKWVQPGLQVQVLEEFEKFGIQAAFPKPFCTLSKELNEYNKVGFNITKERDNIIEFIDHYKIGEPIVSFLLSDDGKSIQDTCVLQCAPCGSSYYILQQLHAKYIKDGEISLNERISKAHHSYPCNASMDQDTILKDSCLHVGGYLIRNAVRRELGLEEQEGQKLVYIVK
;
A
#
# COMPACT_ATOMS: atom_id res chain seq x y z
N MET A 1 28.92 13.47 -10.08
CA MET A 1 28.16 13.08 -11.28
C MET A 1 26.73 12.91 -10.85
N SER A 2 25.86 13.84 -11.24
CA SER A 2 24.43 13.77 -10.95
C SER A 2 23.85 12.53 -11.62
N SER A 3 23.52 11.49 -10.84
CA SER A 3 22.67 10.41 -11.35
C SER A 3 21.36 11.08 -11.76
N GLN A 4 21.08 11.18 -13.05
CA GLN A 4 19.73 11.47 -13.50
C GLN A 4 18.84 10.39 -12.87
N GLN A 5 18.01 10.78 -11.91
CA GLN A 5 17.00 9.87 -11.38
C GLN A 5 16.16 9.42 -12.57
N LYS A 6 16.09 8.10 -12.80
CA LYS A 6 15.19 7.54 -13.82
C LYS A 6 13.77 8.06 -13.52
N GLN A 7 13.15 8.69 -14.51
CA GLN A 7 11.77 9.12 -14.42
C GLN A 7 10.88 8.02 -14.99
N TYR A 8 10.10 7.36 -14.14
CA TYR A 8 9.12 6.38 -14.57
C TYR A 8 7.76 7.05 -14.79
N LYS A 9 6.98 6.48 -15.69
CA LYS A 9 5.58 6.83 -15.90
C LYS A 9 4.68 5.82 -15.19
N LEU A 10 3.79 6.32 -14.36
CA LEU A 10 2.80 5.55 -13.61
C LEU A 10 1.41 5.86 -14.14
N GLY A 11 0.73 4.83 -14.62
CA GLY A 11 -0.70 4.87 -14.88
C GLY A 11 -1.49 4.36 -13.68
N ILE A 12 -2.70 4.86 -13.49
CA ILE A 12 -3.60 4.40 -12.42
C ILE A 12 -4.99 4.22 -13.00
N PHE A 13 -5.52 3.00 -12.87
CA PHE A 13 -6.92 2.69 -13.11
C PHE A 13 -7.61 2.38 -11.79
N TYR A 14 -8.80 2.93 -11.61
CA TYR A 14 -9.61 2.68 -10.43
C TYR A 14 -11.09 2.50 -10.80
N GLY A 15 -11.77 1.62 -10.08
CA GLY A 15 -13.21 1.41 -10.20
C GLY A 15 -14.05 2.53 -9.58
N PRO A 16 -15.36 2.56 -9.85
CA PRO A 16 -16.26 3.62 -9.40
C PRO A 16 -16.64 3.54 -7.91
N ASP A 17 -16.29 2.46 -7.21
CA ASP A 17 -16.61 2.30 -5.79
C ASP A 17 -15.96 3.41 -4.92
N PRO A 18 -16.68 4.04 -3.99
CA PRO A 18 -16.15 5.15 -3.19
C PRO A 18 -14.87 4.81 -2.41
N ASP A 19 -14.74 3.60 -1.86
CA ASP A 19 -13.54 3.20 -1.12
C ASP A 19 -12.34 3.04 -2.06
N THR A 20 -12.61 2.60 -3.29
CA THR A 20 -11.63 2.47 -4.37
C THR A 20 -11.13 3.84 -4.85
N VAL A 21 -12.06 4.78 -5.09
CA VAL A 21 -11.72 6.17 -5.43
C VAL A 21 -10.87 6.79 -4.33
N MET A 22 -11.28 6.63 -3.07
CA MET A 22 -10.54 7.14 -1.92
C MET A 22 -9.14 6.53 -1.81
N LEU A 23 -8.96 5.22 -2.08
CA LEU A 23 -7.65 4.58 -2.03
C LEU A 23 -6.72 5.18 -3.08
N ALA A 24 -7.23 5.29 -4.31
CA ALA A 24 -6.47 5.80 -5.43
C ALA A 24 -6.08 7.29 -5.21
N GLN A 25 -6.99 8.11 -4.67
CA GLN A 25 -6.71 9.49 -4.27
C GLN A 25 -5.64 9.58 -3.18
N LYS A 26 -5.73 8.74 -2.13
CA LYS A 26 -4.73 8.78 -1.05
C LYS A 26 -3.36 8.33 -1.51
N PHE A 27 -3.29 7.31 -2.35
CA PHE A 27 -2.02 6.86 -2.91
C PHE A 27 -1.37 7.95 -3.76
N VAL A 28 -2.12 8.59 -4.66
CA VAL A 28 -1.61 9.72 -5.46
C VAL A 28 -1.22 10.90 -4.57
N GLY A 29 -2.08 11.30 -3.63
CA GLY A 29 -1.81 12.39 -2.69
C GLY A 29 -0.53 12.16 -1.88
N ASN A 30 -0.30 10.90 -1.47
CA ASN A 30 0.94 10.53 -0.80
C ASN A 30 2.17 10.67 -1.69
N LEU A 31 2.08 10.21 -2.95
CA LEU A 31 3.18 10.26 -3.92
C LEU A 31 3.55 11.68 -4.36
N ILE A 32 2.55 12.53 -4.60
CA ILE A 32 2.80 13.92 -5.02
C ILE A 32 3.13 14.81 -3.82
N ASN A 33 3.00 14.30 -2.60
CA ASN A 33 3.29 15.01 -1.37
C ASN A 33 2.56 16.36 -1.28
N ASP A 34 1.24 16.33 -1.55
CA ASP A 34 0.40 17.51 -1.50
C ASP A 34 0.29 18.07 -0.07
N ASP A 35 0.30 19.40 0.08
CA ASP A 35 0.32 20.06 1.39
C ASP A 35 -0.96 19.78 2.20
N ASP A 36 -2.10 19.56 1.54
CA ASP A 36 -3.39 19.27 2.20
C ASP A 36 -3.60 17.77 2.47
N PHE A 37 -2.69 16.91 1.98
CA PHE A 37 -2.81 15.47 2.13
C PHE A 37 -2.66 15.01 3.59
N CYS A 38 -1.77 15.64 4.37
CA CYS A 38 -1.45 15.22 5.73
C CYS A 38 -2.04 16.17 6.78
N LYS A 39 -2.91 15.64 7.64
CA LYS A 39 -3.49 16.38 8.79
C LYS A 39 -2.99 15.90 10.15
N ALA A 40 -1.84 15.22 10.17
CA ALA A 40 -1.33 14.57 11.37
C ALA A 40 -1.10 15.53 12.54
N CYS A 41 -0.56 16.72 12.28
CA CYS A 41 -0.27 17.72 13.31
C CYS A 41 -1.53 18.41 13.86
N GLU A 42 -2.53 18.65 13.00
CA GLU A 42 -3.82 19.24 13.40
C GLU A 42 -4.60 18.32 14.34
N LEU A 43 -4.44 17.01 14.18
CA LEU A 43 -5.11 15.99 14.98
C LEU A 43 -4.33 15.61 16.26
N LEU A 44 -3.19 16.25 16.52
CA LEU A 44 -2.52 16.14 17.82
C LEU A 44 -3.37 16.84 18.87
N GLU A 45 -3.42 16.28 20.09
CA GLU A 45 -4.16 16.80 21.26
C GLU A 45 -3.76 18.23 21.71
N LYS A 46 -2.95 18.96 20.91
CA LYS A 46 -2.31 20.24 21.27
C LYS A 46 -2.43 21.37 20.23
N ASP A 47 -3.29 21.31 19.21
CA ASP A 47 -3.43 22.39 18.19
C ASP A 47 -2.05 22.84 17.65
N VAL A 48 -1.21 21.87 17.30
CA VAL A 48 0.18 22.13 16.90
C VAL A 48 0.19 22.54 15.42
N LYS A 49 0.84 23.66 15.11
CA LYS A 49 1.10 24.05 13.71
C LYS A 49 1.90 22.95 13.01
N CYS A 50 1.56 22.67 11.75
CA CYS A 50 2.32 21.75 10.91
C CYS A 50 3.83 22.07 10.97
N ASP A 51 4.65 21.08 11.30
CA ASP A 51 6.11 21.17 11.37
C ASP A 51 6.79 20.88 10.03
N LYS A 52 5.97 20.62 8.99
CA LYS A 52 6.42 20.31 7.63
C LYS A 52 7.39 19.12 7.56
N CYS A 53 7.20 18.09 8.40
CA CYS A 53 8.02 16.87 8.40
C CYS A 53 8.11 16.14 7.03
N ARG A 54 7.23 16.51 6.09
CA ARG A 54 7.18 15.98 4.72
C ARG A 54 7.81 16.88 3.65
N GLU A 55 8.25 18.11 3.96
CA GLU A 55 8.74 19.09 2.97
C GLU A 55 9.98 18.61 2.19
N HIS A 56 10.76 17.69 2.77
CA HIS A 56 11.96 17.13 2.16
C HIS A 56 11.72 15.83 1.39
N LEU A 57 10.48 15.31 1.37
CA LEU A 57 10.15 14.10 0.63
C LEU A 57 10.17 14.35 -0.87
N GLY A 58 10.48 13.29 -1.62
CA GLY A 58 10.36 13.31 -3.08
C GLY A 58 8.92 13.61 -3.51
N ASN A 59 8.79 14.33 -4.62
CA ASN A 59 7.51 14.62 -5.24
C ASN A 59 7.45 13.86 -6.58
N PHE A 60 6.50 12.93 -6.71
CA PHE A 60 6.34 12.09 -7.90
C PHE A 60 5.22 12.58 -8.83
N SER A 61 4.79 13.84 -8.74
CA SER A 61 3.78 14.43 -9.64
C SER A 61 4.14 14.24 -11.12
N SER A 62 5.40 14.42 -11.48
CA SER A 62 5.89 14.23 -12.86
C SER A 62 5.92 12.77 -13.31
N SER A 63 5.69 11.82 -12.40
CA SER A 63 5.60 10.39 -12.71
C SER A 63 4.15 9.96 -12.98
N ILE A 64 3.15 10.67 -12.46
CA ILE A 64 1.73 10.34 -12.69
C ILE A 64 1.34 10.73 -14.11
N TYR A 65 1.15 9.74 -14.98
CA TYR A 65 0.85 9.97 -16.39
C TYR A 65 -0.65 10.03 -16.66
N PHE A 66 -1.42 9.13 -16.04
CA PHE A 66 -2.88 9.18 -16.06
C PHE A 66 -3.46 8.63 -14.75
N TYR A 67 -4.68 9.04 -14.44
CA TYR A 67 -5.42 8.66 -13.25
C TYR A 67 -6.90 8.60 -13.64
N ASP A 68 -7.32 7.44 -14.14
CA ASP A 68 -8.58 7.31 -14.86
C ASP A 68 -9.51 6.31 -14.17
N LEU A 69 -10.77 6.74 -14.03
CA LEU A 69 -11.84 5.87 -13.61
C LEU A 69 -12.18 4.93 -14.77
N ILE A 70 -12.32 3.63 -14.49
CA ILE A 70 -12.86 2.65 -15.45
C ILE A 70 -13.96 1.80 -14.84
N GLY A 71 -14.88 1.35 -15.69
CA GLY A 71 -15.95 0.44 -15.29
C GLY A 71 -17.19 1.11 -14.70
N GLU A 72 -17.49 2.34 -15.13
CA GLU A 72 -18.79 2.96 -14.93
C GLU A 72 -19.88 2.26 -15.75
N ASN A 73 -21.05 2.02 -15.12
CA ASN A 73 -22.26 1.49 -15.76
C ASN A 73 -22.03 0.16 -16.52
N LEU A 74 -21.19 -0.72 -15.96
CA LEU A 74 -20.97 -2.05 -16.52
C LEU A 74 -22.13 -3.00 -16.22
N PRO A 75 -22.37 -4.01 -17.10
CA PRO A 75 -23.23 -5.13 -16.75
C PRO A 75 -22.60 -6.00 -15.65
N ASP A 76 -23.43 -6.77 -14.95
CA ASP A 76 -22.97 -7.70 -13.88
C ASP A 76 -22.04 -8.81 -14.41
N PHE A 77 -22.12 -9.09 -15.71
CA PHE A 77 -21.29 -10.08 -16.39
C PHE A 77 -20.82 -9.51 -17.74
N ILE A 78 -19.52 -9.62 -17.98
CA ILE A 78 -18.85 -9.14 -19.19
C ILE A 78 -18.24 -10.32 -19.93
N GLU A 79 -18.75 -10.60 -21.13
CA GLU A 79 -18.19 -11.65 -21.99
C GLU A 79 -16.86 -11.23 -22.62
N ASP A 80 -16.78 -10.00 -23.13
CA ASP A 80 -15.60 -9.46 -23.81
C ASP A 80 -15.05 -8.23 -23.05
N PRO A 81 -14.10 -8.41 -22.09
CA PRO A 81 -13.53 -7.31 -21.31
C PRO A 81 -12.91 -6.17 -22.13
N GLU A 82 -12.33 -6.51 -23.29
CA GLU A 82 -11.65 -5.53 -24.17
C GLU A 82 -12.58 -4.41 -24.66
N ASP A 83 -13.88 -4.68 -24.81
CA ASP A 83 -14.87 -3.69 -25.27
C ASP A 83 -15.08 -2.55 -24.26
N TYR A 84 -14.77 -2.80 -22.99
CA TYR A 84 -14.96 -1.88 -21.87
C TYR A 84 -13.64 -1.28 -21.36
N LEU A 85 -12.50 -1.77 -21.83
CA LEU A 85 -11.19 -1.23 -21.51
C LEU A 85 -10.84 -0.05 -22.43
N PRO A 86 -9.98 0.89 -21.97
CA PRO A 86 -9.56 2.00 -22.81
C PRO A 86 -8.90 1.50 -24.12
N LYS A 87 -9.38 1.96 -25.27
CA LYS A 87 -8.83 1.51 -26.58
C LYS A 87 -7.35 1.86 -26.74
N ASN A 88 -6.95 3.01 -26.21
CA ASN A 88 -5.58 3.48 -26.24
C ASN A 88 -5.05 3.57 -24.81
N LEU A 89 -4.04 2.77 -24.49
CA LEU A 89 -3.27 2.94 -23.26
C LEU A 89 -2.02 3.76 -23.58
N PRO A 90 -1.79 4.89 -22.91
CA PRO A 90 -0.52 5.57 -23.04
C PRO A 90 0.65 4.70 -22.56
N GLN A 91 1.82 4.90 -23.14
CA GLN A 91 3.02 4.15 -22.73
C GLN A 91 3.45 4.55 -21.32
N VAL A 92 3.29 3.62 -20.38
CA VAL A 92 3.67 3.75 -18.97
C VAL A 92 4.61 2.62 -18.56
N ASP A 93 5.45 2.87 -17.56
CA ASP A 93 6.34 1.85 -16.99
C ASP A 93 5.61 0.97 -15.98
N PHE A 94 4.81 1.59 -15.12
CA PHE A 94 4.09 0.94 -14.04
C PHE A 94 2.61 1.22 -14.11
N LEU A 95 1.80 0.29 -13.64
CA LEU A 95 0.35 0.43 -13.58
C LEU A 95 -0.17 0.03 -12.20
N LEU A 96 -0.96 0.90 -11.59
CA LEU A 96 -1.77 0.56 -10.42
C LEU A 96 -3.21 0.30 -10.87
N VAL A 97 -3.79 -0.82 -10.44
CA VAL A 97 -5.18 -1.17 -10.76
C VAL A 97 -5.94 -1.45 -9.48
N VAL A 98 -6.98 -0.67 -9.19
CA VAL A 98 -7.71 -0.75 -7.91
C VAL A 98 -9.20 -0.92 -8.13
N GLY A 99 -9.81 -1.92 -7.52
CA GLY A 99 -11.27 -2.01 -7.37
C GLY A 99 -12.07 -2.02 -8.67
N ILE A 100 -11.45 -2.36 -9.81
CA ILE A 100 -12.15 -2.48 -11.10
C ILE A 100 -13.05 -3.73 -11.11
N HIS A 101 -14.00 -3.82 -12.05
CA HIS A 101 -14.85 -5.00 -12.18
C HIS A 101 -14.03 -6.29 -12.35
N GLN A 102 -14.44 -7.39 -11.72
CA GLN A 102 -13.68 -8.65 -11.71
C GLN A 102 -13.47 -9.22 -13.12
N ASP A 103 -14.48 -9.13 -13.98
CA ASP A 103 -14.36 -9.58 -15.37
C ASP A 103 -13.36 -8.72 -16.17
N LEU A 104 -13.29 -7.41 -15.91
CA LEU A 104 -12.24 -6.56 -16.50
C LEU A 104 -10.85 -6.95 -16.00
N LEU A 105 -10.73 -7.26 -14.71
CA LEU A 105 -9.50 -7.74 -14.12
C LEU A 105 -9.05 -9.08 -14.75
N SER A 106 -9.98 -9.97 -15.09
CA SER A 106 -9.67 -11.22 -15.79
C SER A 106 -9.16 -11.01 -17.22
N GLY A 107 -9.66 -10.02 -17.95
CA GLY A 107 -9.19 -9.70 -19.31
C GLY A 107 -7.92 -8.85 -19.36
N PHE A 108 -7.46 -8.34 -18.22
CA PHE A 108 -6.35 -7.39 -18.13
C PHE A 108 -5.01 -7.94 -18.63
N PRO A 109 -4.62 -9.20 -18.35
CA PRO A 109 -3.40 -9.79 -18.90
C PRO A 109 -3.34 -9.75 -20.42
N GLU A 110 -4.42 -10.18 -21.08
CA GLU A 110 -4.52 -10.19 -22.55
C GLU A 110 -4.46 -8.77 -23.13
N TYR A 111 -5.20 -7.84 -22.52
CA TYR A 111 -5.19 -6.43 -22.90
C TYR A 111 -3.79 -5.80 -22.83
N LEU A 112 -2.92 -6.24 -21.92
CA LEU A 112 -1.62 -5.62 -21.64
C LEU A 112 -0.42 -6.32 -22.27
N LYS A 113 -0.55 -7.54 -22.79
CA LYS A 113 0.56 -8.40 -23.26
C LYS A 113 1.57 -7.72 -24.20
N ASP A 114 1.11 -6.80 -25.05
CA ASP A 114 1.94 -6.12 -26.05
C ASP A 114 2.27 -4.65 -25.68
N LYS A 115 1.97 -4.22 -24.44
CA LYS A 115 2.07 -2.81 -24.02
C LYS A 115 3.37 -2.44 -23.31
N ASN A 116 4.33 -3.37 -23.18
CA ASN A 116 5.66 -3.16 -22.58
C ASN A 116 5.63 -2.56 -21.16
N ILE A 117 4.65 -2.95 -20.34
CA ILE A 117 4.56 -2.54 -18.94
C ILE A 117 5.55 -3.35 -18.11
N LYS A 118 6.33 -2.68 -17.25
CA LYS A 118 7.34 -3.33 -16.41
C LYS A 118 6.73 -4.11 -15.26
N ALA A 119 5.79 -3.50 -14.54
CA ALA A 119 5.07 -4.15 -13.47
C ALA A 119 3.67 -3.56 -13.23
N ILE A 120 2.77 -4.41 -12.73
CA ILE A 120 1.40 -4.06 -12.37
C ILE A 120 1.17 -4.36 -10.89
N ILE A 121 0.62 -3.40 -10.15
CA ILE A 121 0.29 -3.56 -8.73
C ILE A 121 -1.23 -3.51 -8.59
N ILE A 122 -1.80 -4.52 -7.93
CA ILE A 122 -3.24 -4.76 -7.85
C ILE A 122 -3.62 -4.97 -6.38
N PRO A 123 -3.67 -3.89 -5.57
CA PRO A 123 -3.85 -4.01 -4.13
C PRO A 123 -5.26 -4.46 -3.74
N ILE A 124 -5.34 -5.48 -2.90
CA ILE A 124 -6.61 -5.98 -2.37
C ILE A 124 -6.81 -5.42 -0.95
N GLU A 125 -7.56 -4.32 -0.84
CA GLU A 125 -7.93 -3.74 0.47
C GLU A 125 -9.23 -4.32 1.03
N ASN A 126 -10.12 -4.79 0.15
CA ASN A 126 -11.36 -5.45 0.52
C ASN A 126 -11.29 -6.95 0.16
N PRO A 127 -11.39 -7.88 1.14
CA PRO A 127 -11.29 -9.30 0.87
C PRO A 127 -12.41 -9.85 -0.03
N LYS A 128 -13.52 -9.11 -0.19
CA LYS A 128 -14.63 -9.48 -1.08
C LYS A 128 -14.38 -9.13 -2.55
N TRP A 129 -13.37 -8.30 -2.86
CA TRP A 129 -13.15 -7.81 -4.21
C TRP A 129 -12.54 -8.84 -5.15
N VAL A 130 -11.47 -9.53 -4.77
CA VAL A 130 -10.82 -10.54 -5.62
C VAL A 130 -10.81 -11.87 -4.88
N GLN A 131 -11.49 -12.87 -5.46
CA GLN A 131 -11.47 -14.22 -4.94
C GLN A 131 -10.10 -14.87 -5.17
N PRO A 132 -9.62 -15.76 -4.28
CA PRO A 132 -8.29 -16.38 -4.42
C PRO A 132 -8.06 -17.09 -5.76
N GLY A 133 -9.10 -17.73 -6.31
CA GLY A 133 -9.01 -18.38 -7.62
C GLY A 133 -8.76 -17.40 -8.76
N LEU A 134 -9.49 -16.28 -8.79
CA LEU A 134 -9.30 -15.22 -9.79
C LEU A 134 -7.92 -14.58 -9.65
N GLN A 135 -7.47 -14.31 -8.42
CA GLN A 135 -6.14 -13.76 -8.14
C GLN A 135 -5.03 -14.64 -8.74
N VAL A 136 -5.07 -15.96 -8.47
CA VAL A 136 -4.08 -16.90 -9.00
C VAL A 136 -4.16 -16.98 -10.52
N GLN A 137 -5.36 -17.09 -11.09
CA GLN A 137 -5.56 -17.14 -12.54
C GLN A 137 -4.93 -15.94 -13.24
N VAL A 138 -5.28 -14.72 -12.81
CA VAL A 138 -4.78 -13.48 -13.41
C VAL A 138 -3.27 -13.34 -13.25
N LEU A 139 -2.74 -13.72 -12.09
CA LEU A 139 -1.30 -13.70 -11.83
C LEU A 139 -0.54 -14.67 -12.76
N GLU A 140 -1.05 -15.88 -12.94
CA GLU A 140 -0.48 -16.87 -13.87
C GLU A 140 -0.53 -16.38 -15.32
N GLU A 141 -1.59 -15.68 -15.73
CA GLU A 141 -1.71 -15.12 -17.08
C GLU A 141 -0.72 -13.97 -17.31
N PHE A 142 -0.55 -13.07 -16.33
CA PHE A 142 0.52 -12.07 -16.41
C PHE A 142 1.90 -12.72 -16.55
N GLU A 143 2.19 -13.76 -15.78
CA GLU A 143 3.46 -14.48 -15.85
C GLU A 143 3.66 -15.17 -17.22
N LYS A 144 2.62 -15.74 -17.82
CA LYS A 144 2.66 -16.31 -19.18
C LYS A 144 3.02 -15.27 -20.24
N PHE A 145 2.56 -14.03 -20.08
CA PHE A 145 2.88 -12.92 -20.98
C PHE A 145 4.18 -12.18 -20.60
N GLY A 146 4.91 -12.64 -19.59
CA GLY A 146 6.15 -12.01 -19.15
C GLY A 146 5.94 -10.66 -18.45
N ILE A 147 4.74 -10.39 -17.94
CA ILE A 147 4.42 -9.18 -17.19
C ILE A 147 4.57 -9.48 -15.70
N GLN A 148 5.36 -8.67 -14.99
CA GLN A 148 5.48 -8.81 -13.54
C GLN A 148 4.26 -8.20 -12.86
N ALA A 149 3.66 -8.91 -11.91
CA ALA A 149 2.48 -8.44 -11.20
C ALA A 149 2.51 -8.79 -9.72
N ALA A 150 1.90 -7.92 -8.91
CA ALA A 150 1.70 -8.14 -7.48
C ALA A 150 0.26 -7.84 -7.05
N PHE A 151 -0.29 -8.73 -6.22
CA PHE A 151 -1.54 -8.61 -5.48
C PHE A 151 -1.24 -8.52 -3.97
N PRO A 152 -0.73 -7.36 -3.48
CA PRO A 152 -0.55 -7.15 -2.05
C PRO A 152 -1.91 -7.09 -1.34
N LYS A 153 -2.02 -7.71 -0.16
CA LYS A 153 -3.26 -7.83 0.59
C LYS A 153 -2.98 -7.76 2.10
N PRO A 154 -3.17 -6.59 2.76
CA PRO A 154 -3.49 -5.26 2.20
C PRO A 154 -2.35 -4.67 1.35
N PHE A 155 -2.56 -3.49 0.75
CA PHE A 155 -1.56 -2.85 -0.13
C PHE A 155 -0.19 -2.67 0.56
N CYS A 156 -0.20 -2.35 1.86
CA CYS A 156 1.04 -2.21 2.63
C CYS A 156 1.81 -3.53 2.86
N THR A 157 1.34 -4.71 2.41
CA THR A 157 2.16 -5.93 2.39
C THR A 157 3.10 -6.01 1.20
N LEU A 158 3.03 -5.06 0.26
CA LEU A 158 3.94 -4.99 -0.88
C LEU A 158 5.39 -4.89 -0.37
N SER A 159 6.16 -5.94 -0.58
CA SER A 159 7.49 -6.07 0.02
C SER A 159 8.50 -6.62 -0.99
N LYS A 160 9.77 -6.36 -0.73
CA LYS A 160 10.89 -6.93 -1.50
C LYS A 160 11.22 -8.35 -1.05
N GLU A 161 10.87 -8.69 0.17
CA GLU A 161 11.15 -10.02 0.72
C GLU A 161 9.94 -10.92 0.53
N LEU A 162 10.21 -12.20 0.29
CA LEU A 162 9.17 -13.22 0.32
C LEU A 162 8.85 -13.56 1.77
N ASN A 163 7.57 -13.57 2.11
CA ASN A 163 7.10 -13.84 3.46
C ASN A 163 5.67 -14.41 3.42
N GLU A 164 4.98 -14.46 4.56
CA GLU A 164 3.63 -15.03 4.62
C GLU A 164 2.57 -14.25 3.81
N TYR A 165 2.81 -12.96 3.54
CA TYR A 165 1.94 -12.03 2.81
C TYR A 165 2.41 -11.72 1.37
N ASN A 166 3.58 -12.23 0.97
CA ASN A 166 4.20 -11.96 -0.33
C ASN A 166 4.76 -13.25 -0.94
N LYS A 167 3.85 -14.17 -1.31
CA LYS A 167 4.19 -15.50 -1.84
C LYS A 167 4.19 -15.54 -3.37
N VAL A 168 5.21 -16.17 -3.95
CA VAL A 168 5.27 -16.41 -5.40
C VAL A 168 4.11 -17.31 -5.82
N GLY A 169 3.45 -16.97 -6.94
CA GLY A 169 2.31 -17.70 -7.49
C GLY A 169 1.00 -17.48 -6.74
N PHE A 170 0.99 -16.62 -5.71
CA PHE A 170 -0.24 -16.18 -5.05
C PHE A 170 -0.32 -14.66 -4.98
N ASN A 171 0.66 -14.01 -4.35
CA ASN A 171 0.72 -12.55 -4.24
C ASN A 171 1.59 -11.91 -5.31
N ILE A 172 2.57 -12.62 -5.87
CA ILE A 172 3.57 -12.02 -6.74
C ILE A 172 4.05 -13.01 -7.80
N THR A 173 4.39 -12.50 -8.98
CA THR A 173 5.02 -13.29 -10.05
C THR A 173 6.41 -13.76 -9.63
N LYS A 174 6.91 -14.81 -10.29
CA LYS A 174 8.26 -15.34 -10.03
C LYS A 174 9.36 -14.32 -10.30
N GLU A 175 9.33 -13.68 -11.46
CA GLU A 175 10.17 -12.52 -11.75
C GLU A 175 9.55 -11.27 -11.13
N ARG A 176 10.37 -10.48 -10.43
CA ARG A 176 9.87 -9.39 -9.58
C ARG A 176 10.82 -8.20 -9.46
N ASP A 177 11.85 -8.13 -10.29
CA ASP A 177 12.85 -7.05 -10.24
C ASP A 177 12.23 -5.68 -10.52
N ASN A 178 11.24 -5.59 -11.42
CA ASN A 178 10.52 -4.36 -11.70
C ASN A 178 9.60 -3.96 -10.54
N ILE A 179 9.06 -4.93 -9.81
CA ILE A 179 8.26 -4.68 -8.60
C ILE A 179 9.17 -4.15 -7.48
N ILE A 180 10.36 -4.70 -7.32
CA ILE A 180 11.37 -4.17 -6.39
C ILE A 180 11.78 -2.75 -6.82
N GLU A 181 12.00 -2.52 -8.12
CA GLU A 181 12.33 -1.20 -8.67
C GLU A 181 11.21 -0.18 -8.39
N PHE A 182 9.94 -0.58 -8.50
CA PHE A 182 8.79 0.23 -8.10
C PHE A 182 8.85 0.62 -6.62
N ILE A 183 9.02 -0.36 -5.73
CA ILE A 183 9.11 -0.13 -4.27
C ILE A 183 10.27 0.81 -3.96
N ASP A 184 11.43 0.60 -4.59
CA ASP A 184 12.62 1.39 -4.34
C ASP A 184 12.54 2.82 -4.87
N HIS A 185 11.92 3.00 -6.04
CA HIS A 185 11.77 4.31 -6.65
C HIS A 185 10.79 5.18 -5.86
N TYR A 186 9.58 4.64 -5.58
CA TYR A 186 8.52 5.39 -4.92
C TYR A 186 8.62 5.39 -3.39
N LYS A 187 9.45 4.51 -2.80
CA LYS A 187 9.53 4.28 -1.35
C LYS A 187 8.16 3.97 -0.75
N ILE A 188 7.40 3.13 -1.44
CA ILE A 188 6.06 2.68 -1.03
C ILE A 188 6.02 1.16 -0.87
N GLY A 189 5.44 0.69 0.22
CA GLY A 189 5.21 -0.73 0.49
C GLY A 189 5.08 -1.00 1.98
N GLU A 190 5.65 -2.12 2.42
CA GLU A 190 5.81 -2.44 3.84
C GLU A 190 6.56 -1.31 4.57
N PRO A 191 6.03 -0.75 5.67
CA PRO A 191 6.66 0.39 6.32
C PRO A 191 8.09 0.10 6.81
N ILE A 192 9.00 1.02 6.55
CA ILE A 192 10.36 1.04 7.11
C ILE A 192 10.56 2.40 7.76
N VAL A 193 10.98 2.41 9.02
CA VAL A 193 11.05 3.61 9.85
C VAL A 193 12.40 3.70 10.54
N SER A 194 12.79 4.90 10.96
CA SER A 194 13.96 5.11 11.80
C SER A 194 13.69 6.16 12.88
N PHE A 195 14.42 6.09 13.99
CA PHE A 195 14.26 6.99 15.13
C PHE A 195 15.57 7.64 15.55
N LEU A 196 15.49 8.91 15.92
CA LEU A 196 16.49 9.51 16.81
C LEU A 196 16.04 9.28 18.25
N LEU A 197 16.84 8.59 19.05
CA LEU A 197 16.55 8.31 20.45
C LEU A 197 17.34 9.23 21.38
N SER A 198 16.82 9.46 22.59
CA SER A 198 17.59 10.10 23.66
C SER A 198 18.83 9.28 24.04
N ASP A 199 19.83 9.92 24.63
CA ASP A 199 21.08 9.26 25.08
C ASP A 199 20.84 8.05 25.99
N ASP A 200 19.74 8.05 26.76
CA ASP A 200 19.35 6.97 27.65
C ASP A 200 18.43 5.91 27.00
N GLY A 201 18.11 6.08 25.70
CA GLY A 201 17.25 5.20 24.91
C GLY A 201 15.78 5.19 25.32
N LYS A 202 15.34 6.08 26.23
CA LYS A 202 13.99 6.00 26.81
C LYS A 202 12.94 6.84 26.08
N SER A 203 13.35 7.69 25.13
CA SER A 203 12.42 8.54 24.39
C SER A 203 12.80 8.68 22.92
N ILE A 204 11.78 8.83 22.08
CA ILE A 204 11.90 9.16 20.67
C ILE A 204 12.03 10.68 20.59
N GLN A 205 13.18 11.16 20.16
CA GLN A 205 13.43 12.59 19.89
C GLN A 205 12.90 12.98 18.53
N ASP A 206 13.10 12.14 17.51
CA ASP A 206 12.65 12.39 16.15
C ASP A 206 12.28 11.09 15.42
N THR A 207 11.49 11.19 14.36
CA THR A 207 11.00 10.07 13.56
C THR A 207 11.26 10.27 12.09
N CYS A 208 11.65 9.21 11.38
CA CYS A 208 11.85 9.22 9.94
C CYS A 208 11.12 8.04 9.30
N VAL A 209 10.43 8.28 8.19
CA VAL A 209 9.84 7.23 7.35
C VAL A 209 10.76 7.02 6.15
N LEU A 210 11.39 5.85 6.08
CA LEU A 210 12.28 5.45 4.98
C LEU A 210 11.50 4.80 3.81
N GLN A 211 10.41 4.10 4.15
CA GLN A 211 9.44 3.54 3.21
C GLN A 211 8.05 3.65 3.84
N CYS A 212 7.10 4.23 3.10
CA CYS A 212 5.78 4.54 3.62
C CYS A 212 4.75 3.47 3.20
N ALA A 213 3.77 3.23 4.07
CA ALA A 213 2.54 2.56 3.65
C ALA A 213 1.92 3.32 2.46
N PRO A 214 1.35 2.64 1.45
CA PRO A 214 0.85 3.28 0.23
C PRO A 214 -0.15 4.40 0.48
N CYS A 215 -0.99 4.25 1.50
CA CYS A 215 -2.00 5.24 1.87
C CYS A 215 -1.46 6.44 2.64
N GLY A 216 -0.18 6.50 3.03
CA GLY A 216 0.41 7.62 3.80
C GLY A 216 0.36 7.48 5.32
N SER A 217 -0.25 6.41 5.86
CA SER A 217 -0.49 6.24 7.30
C SER A 217 0.79 6.22 8.15
N SER A 218 1.93 5.77 7.60
CA SER A 218 3.21 5.73 8.33
C SER A 218 3.61 7.11 8.87
N TYR A 219 3.48 8.16 8.06
CA TYR A 219 3.77 9.53 8.50
C TYR A 219 2.85 9.97 9.63
N TYR A 220 1.55 9.71 9.49
CA TYR A 220 0.57 10.06 10.51
C TYR A 220 0.89 9.38 11.85
N ILE A 221 1.16 8.08 11.82
CA ILE A 221 1.41 7.27 13.02
C ILE A 221 2.72 7.69 13.69
N LEU A 222 3.81 7.86 12.93
CA LEU A 222 5.10 8.26 13.50
C LEU A 222 5.04 9.65 14.12
N GLN A 223 4.28 10.58 13.55
CA GLN A 223 4.09 11.91 14.15
C GLN A 223 3.47 11.83 15.55
N GLN A 224 2.63 10.82 15.83
CA GLN A 224 2.06 10.60 17.17
C GLN A 224 3.10 10.08 18.18
N LEU A 225 4.22 9.56 17.69
CA LEU A 225 5.34 9.04 18.50
C LEU A 225 6.47 10.05 18.69
N HIS A 226 6.50 11.12 17.88
CA HIS A 226 7.48 12.20 18.00
C HIS A 226 7.47 12.83 19.40
N ALA A 227 8.67 13.01 19.99
CA ALA A 227 8.89 13.55 21.32
C ALA A 227 8.14 12.79 22.44
N LYS A 228 7.97 11.46 22.31
CA LYS A 228 7.32 10.61 23.33
C LYS A 228 8.31 9.65 24.00
N TYR A 229 8.02 9.28 25.25
CA TYR A 229 8.73 8.21 25.94
C TYR A 229 8.33 6.82 25.42
N ILE A 230 9.30 5.92 25.37
CA ILE A 230 9.17 4.52 24.96
C ILE A 230 8.73 3.63 26.16
N LYS A 231 8.79 4.15 27.39
CA LYS A 231 8.45 3.42 28.63
C LYS A 231 6.95 3.41 28.96
N ASP A 232 6.53 2.36 29.67
CA ASP A 232 5.18 2.06 30.18
C ASP A 232 4.58 3.15 31.09
N GLY A 233 4.26 4.32 30.53
CA GLY A 233 3.31 5.26 31.15
C GLY A 233 1.86 4.74 31.02
N GLU A 234 0.85 5.59 31.29
CA GLU A 234 -0.58 5.24 31.24
C GLU A 234 -1.06 4.57 29.93
N ILE A 235 -0.35 4.77 28.81
CA ILE A 235 -0.64 4.19 27.49
C ILE A 235 0.66 3.57 26.94
N SER A 236 0.64 2.25 26.68
CA SER A 236 1.80 1.54 26.11
C SER A 236 2.14 2.03 24.70
N LEU A 237 3.39 1.88 24.25
CA LEU A 237 3.81 2.21 22.87
C LEU A 237 2.87 1.58 21.81
N ASN A 238 2.51 0.31 22.01
CA ASN A 238 1.61 -0.41 21.11
C ASN A 238 0.21 0.20 21.08
N GLU A 239 -0.29 0.66 22.22
CA GLU A 239 -1.59 1.31 22.32
C GLU A 239 -1.59 2.67 21.61
N ARG A 240 -0.49 3.43 21.69
CA ARG A 240 -0.33 4.68 20.90
C ARG A 240 -0.37 4.40 19.41
N ILE A 241 0.41 3.42 18.94
CA ILE A 241 0.45 3.03 17.52
C ILE A 241 -0.94 2.56 17.08
N SER A 242 -1.60 1.72 17.88
CA SER A 242 -2.94 1.21 17.58
C SER A 242 -3.97 2.34 17.53
N LYS A 243 -4.01 3.23 18.52
CA LYS A 243 -4.92 4.39 18.55
C LYS A 243 -4.69 5.28 17.33
N ALA A 244 -3.42 5.56 16.98
CA ALA A 244 -3.08 6.34 15.80
C ALA A 244 -3.54 5.66 14.50
N HIS A 245 -3.26 4.37 14.34
CA HIS A 245 -3.64 3.60 13.16
C HIS A 245 -5.16 3.58 12.94
N HIS A 246 -5.95 3.36 14.00
CA HIS A 246 -7.42 3.36 13.91
C HIS A 246 -8.02 4.76 13.74
N SER A 247 -7.28 5.82 14.11
CA SER A 247 -7.71 7.20 13.88
C SER A 247 -7.39 7.67 12.45
N TYR A 248 -6.43 7.03 11.78
CA TYR A 248 -6.14 7.28 10.38
C TYR A 248 -7.25 6.67 9.52
N PRO A 249 -7.78 7.38 8.51
CA PRO A 249 -8.77 6.82 7.59
C PRO A 249 -8.08 5.79 6.68
N CYS A 250 -7.81 4.57 7.17
CA CYS A 250 -7.26 3.51 6.34
C CYS A 250 -8.32 2.99 5.36
N ASN A 251 -7.91 2.61 4.14
CA ASN A 251 -8.79 1.99 3.15
C ASN A 251 -8.90 0.46 3.30
N ALA A 252 -8.05 -0.14 4.14
CA ALA A 252 -8.08 -1.55 4.42
C ALA A 252 -9.37 -1.93 5.16
N SER A 253 -10.06 -2.95 4.66
CA SER A 253 -11.32 -3.40 5.26
C SER A 253 -11.10 -4.03 6.64
N MET A 254 -12.09 -3.83 7.52
CA MET A 254 -12.23 -4.56 8.80
C MET A 254 -12.92 -5.92 8.63
N ASP A 255 -13.41 -6.24 7.43
CA ASP A 255 -13.98 -7.55 7.13
C ASP A 255 -12.95 -8.65 7.37
N GLN A 256 -13.43 -9.78 7.89
CA GLN A 256 -12.60 -10.95 8.12
C GLN A 256 -12.18 -11.57 6.80
N ASP A 257 -10.90 -11.88 6.66
CA ASP A 257 -10.34 -12.58 5.52
C ASP A 257 -9.88 -13.99 5.90
N THR A 258 -10.32 -14.98 5.14
CA THR A 258 -10.04 -16.39 5.43
C THR A 258 -8.60 -16.79 5.14
N ILE A 259 -7.92 -16.08 4.22
CA ILE A 259 -6.52 -16.32 3.85
C ILE A 259 -5.58 -15.71 4.89
N LEU A 260 -5.84 -14.45 5.27
CA LEU A 260 -5.07 -13.75 6.31
C LEU A 260 -5.37 -14.28 7.71
N LYS A 261 -6.56 -14.87 7.93
CA LYS A 261 -7.10 -15.25 9.25
C LYS A 261 -7.21 -14.05 10.20
N ASP A 262 -7.37 -12.87 9.63
CA ASP A 262 -7.59 -11.58 10.29
C ASP A 262 -8.17 -10.61 9.24
N SER A 263 -8.39 -9.35 9.59
CA SER A 263 -8.78 -8.29 8.65
C SER A 263 -7.58 -7.68 7.94
N CYS A 264 -7.80 -7.12 6.74
CA CYS A 264 -6.79 -6.33 6.03
C CYS A 264 -6.29 -5.16 6.91
N LEU A 265 -7.20 -4.49 7.63
CA LEU A 265 -6.86 -3.38 8.51
C LEU A 265 -5.90 -3.80 9.64
N HIS A 266 -6.17 -4.93 10.31
CA HIS A 266 -5.30 -5.40 11.38
C HIS A 266 -3.92 -5.79 10.86
N VAL A 267 -3.83 -6.47 9.70
CA VAL A 267 -2.54 -6.77 9.08
C VAL A 267 -1.74 -5.49 8.83
N GLY A 268 -2.36 -4.45 8.27
CA GLY A 268 -1.71 -3.14 8.11
C GLY A 268 -1.24 -2.54 9.45
N GLY A 269 -2.04 -2.68 10.50
CA GLY A 269 -1.69 -2.26 11.85
C GLY A 269 -0.50 -3.02 12.45
N TYR A 270 -0.37 -4.32 12.20
CA TYR A 270 0.78 -5.11 12.64
C TYR A 270 2.04 -4.72 11.88
N LEU A 271 1.96 -4.45 10.58
CA LEU A 271 3.12 -4.08 9.77
C LEU A 271 3.80 -2.80 10.27
N ILE A 272 3.03 -1.73 10.50
CA ILE A 272 3.61 -0.48 11.05
C ILE A 272 4.08 -0.67 12.49
N ARG A 273 3.37 -1.47 13.30
CA ARG A 273 3.80 -1.78 14.67
C ARG A 273 5.13 -2.53 14.68
N ASN A 274 5.28 -3.55 13.83
CA ASN A 274 6.49 -4.34 13.75
C ASN A 274 7.64 -3.55 13.13
N ALA A 275 7.38 -2.63 12.20
CA ALA A 275 8.39 -1.68 11.73
C ALA A 275 8.96 -0.84 12.88
N VAL A 276 8.09 -0.29 13.75
CA VAL A 276 8.52 0.47 14.94
C VAL A 276 9.29 -0.43 15.93
N ARG A 277 8.78 -1.63 16.21
CA ARG A 277 9.39 -2.56 17.17
C ARG A 277 10.76 -3.03 16.72
N ARG A 278 10.91 -3.36 15.43
CA ARG A 278 12.17 -3.77 14.81
C ARG A 278 13.24 -2.69 14.94
N GLU A 279 12.90 -1.44 14.64
CA GLU A 279 13.84 -0.31 14.79
C GLU A 279 14.23 -0.07 16.25
N LEU A 280 13.32 -0.29 17.20
CA LEU A 280 13.59 -0.17 18.63
C LEU A 280 14.24 -1.42 19.25
N GLY A 281 14.55 -2.45 18.46
CA GLY A 281 15.12 -3.71 18.97
C GLY A 281 14.18 -4.50 19.89
N LEU A 282 12.86 -4.32 19.74
CA LEU A 282 11.82 -5.03 20.48
C LEU A 282 11.34 -6.25 19.69
N GLU A 283 10.92 -7.31 20.40
CA GLU A 283 10.37 -8.53 19.79
C GLU A 283 9.15 -8.21 18.90
N GLU A 284 9.09 -8.65 17.66
CA GLU A 284 7.93 -8.41 16.79
C GLU A 284 6.67 -9.11 17.34
N GLN A 285 5.50 -8.55 17.07
CA GLN A 285 4.23 -9.17 17.45
C GLN A 285 3.62 -9.91 16.28
N GLU A 286 3.28 -11.17 16.51
CA GLU A 286 2.31 -11.86 15.66
C GLU A 286 0.90 -11.45 16.13
N GLY A 287 0.09 -11.00 15.18
CA GLY A 287 -1.32 -10.71 15.44
C GLY A 287 -2.08 -11.91 15.99
N GLN A 288 -3.22 -11.67 16.64
CA GLN A 288 -4.10 -12.77 17.02
C GLN A 288 -4.74 -13.38 15.75
N LYS A 289 -4.13 -14.45 15.24
CA LYS A 289 -4.68 -15.20 14.10
C LYS A 289 -5.89 -16.01 14.56
N LEU A 290 -6.98 -15.95 13.80
CA LEU A 290 -8.15 -16.77 14.07
C LEU A 290 -7.79 -18.26 14.11
N VAL A 291 -8.25 -18.94 15.16
CA VAL A 291 -8.17 -20.39 15.30
C VAL A 291 -9.56 -20.97 15.03
N TYR A 292 -9.69 -21.76 13.97
CA TYR A 292 -10.91 -22.52 13.74
C TYR A 292 -11.04 -23.59 14.84
N ILE A 293 -12.01 -23.41 15.73
CA ILE A 293 -12.41 -24.46 16.66
C ILE A 293 -13.47 -25.30 15.95
N VAL A 294 -13.05 -26.44 15.39
CA VAL A 294 -14.00 -27.46 14.94
C VAL A 294 -14.59 -28.10 16.20
N LYS A 295 -15.88 -27.86 16.46
CA LYS A 295 -16.65 -28.58 17.47
C LYS A 295 -17.28 -29.83 16.86
#